data_AF-A0A7C9LXK7-F1
#
_entry.id   AF-A0A7C9LXK7-F1
#
_cell.length_a   1.000
_cell.length_b   1.000
_cell.length_c   1.000
_cell.angle_alpha   90.00
_cell.angle_beta   90.00
_cell.angle_gamma   90.00
#
_symmetry.space_group_name_H-M   'P 1'
#
loop_
_entity.id
_entity.type
_entity.pdbx_description
1 polymer ?
#
loop_
_entity_poly.entity_id
_entity_poly.type
_entity_poly.pdbx_seq_one_letter_code
_entity_poly.pdbx_strand_id
1 'polypeptide(L)' 'MITWLDLTVEGDPHPRRFDRPDTALTYLLRVERLSEEAAQHLLEHGEVEPPLARRAYTLRPLGTA' A
#
# COMPACT_ATOMS: atom_id res chain seq x y z
N MET A 1 -16.15 0.97 -12.40
CA MET A 1 -16.09 1.85 -11.22
C MET A 1 -14.62 1.99 -10.86
N ILE A 2 -14.08 3.19 -10.74
CA ILE A 2 -12.68 3.39 -10.32
C ILE A 2 -12.69 3.29 -8.80
N THR A 3 -12.11 2.23 -8.26
CA THR A 3 -11.93 2.06 -6.82
C THR A 3 -10.58 2.67 -6.46
N TRP A 4 -10.61 3.86 -5.86
CA TRP A 4 -9.42 4.49 -5.34
C TRP A 4 -8.85 3.67 -4.17
N LEU A 5 -7.54 3.73 -3.97
CA LEU A 5 -6.81 3.06 -2.91
C LEU A 5 -6.09 4.10 -2.07
N ASP A 6 -6.26 4.05 -0.75
CA ASP A 6 -5.50 4.82 0.21
C ASP A 6 -4.41 3.93 0.82
N LEU A 7 -3.16 4.31 0.59
CA LEU A 7 -1.97 3.74 1.24
C LEU A 7 -1.63 4.58 2.47
N THR A 8 -1.63 3.95 3.64
CA THR A 8 -1.13 4.53 4.88
C THR A 8 0.15 3.85 5.32
N VAL A 9 1.09 4.64 5.84
CA VAL A 9 2.37 4.15 6.37
C VAL A 9 2.44 4.52 7.83
N GLU A 10 2.94 3.61 8.66
CA GLU A 10 3.18 3.86 10.07
C GLU A 10 3.95 5.18 10.28
N GLY A 11 3.39 6.12 11.03
CA GLY A 11 4.03 7.42 11.32
C GLY A 11 3.92 8.46 10.21
N ASP A 12 3.25 8.17 9.09
CA ASP A 12 2.87 9.18 8.10
C ASP A 12 1.36 9.50 8.24
N PRO A 13 0.99 10.73 8.62
CA PRO A 13 -0.42 11.09 8.77
C PRO A 13 -1.14 11.30 7.42
N HIS A 14 -0.44 11.34 6.29
CA HIS A 14 -1.04 11.64 4.99
C HIS A 14 -1.14 10.38 4.11
N PRO A 15 -2.35 9.86 3.86
CA PRO A 15 -2.53 8.72 2.97
C PRO A 15 -2.17 9.08 1.53
N ARG A 16 -1.49 8.16 0.84
CA ARG A 16 -1.18 8.27 -0.58
C ARG A 16 -2.26 7.59 -1.40
N ARG A 17 -2.79 8.30 -2.38
CA ARG A 17 -3.95 7.83 -3.16
C ARG A 17 -3.53 7.28 -4.50
N PHE A 18 -4.09 6.13 -4.85
CA PHE A 18 -3.90 5.50 -6.16
C PHE A 18 -5.25 5.21 -6.78
N ASP A 19 -5.36 5.44 -8.08
CA ASP A 19 -6.54 5.11 -8.88
C ASP A 19 -6.53 3.65 -9.35
N ARG A 20 -5.37 2.98 -9.33
CA ARG A 20 -5.15 1.63 -9.83
C ARG A 20 -4.16 0.83 -8.96
N PRO A 21 -4.33 -0.50 -8.84
CA PRO A 21 -3.34 -1.36 -8.19
C PRO A 21 -1.95 -1.30 -8.84
N ASP A 22 -1.87 -1.18 -10.17
CA ASP A 22 -0.59 -1.15 -10.90
C ASP A 22 0.27 0.08 -10.54
N THR A 23 -0.38 1.23 -10.32
CA THR A 23 0.29 2.47 -9.93
C THR A 23 0.76 2.41 -8.47
N ALA A 24 -0.06 1.81 -7.59
CA ALA A 24 0.33 1.51 -6.22
C ALA A 24 1.55 0.55 -6.18
N LEU A 25 1.53 -0.55 -6.94
CA LEU A 25 2.65 -1.49 -7.02
C LEU A 25 3.95 -0.81 -7.45
N THR A 26 3.90 -0.03 -8.52
CA THR A 26 5.08 0.69 -9.02
C THR A 26 5.63 1.65 -7.96
N TYR A 27 4.75 2.32 -7.22
CA TYR A 27 5.13 3.22 -6.13
C TYR A 27 5.80 2.47 -4.97
N LEU A 28 5.21 1.35 -4.52
CA LEU A 28 5.73 0.54 -3.42
C LEU A 28 7.13 0.00 -3.71
N LEU A 29 7.39 -0.44 -4.95
CA LEU A 29 8.69 -0.98 -5.36
C LEU A 29 9.74 0.12 -5.55
N ARG A 30 9.37 1.27 -6.12
CA ARG A 30 10.34 2.32 -6.50
C ARG A 30 10.57 3.36 -5.42
N VAL A 31 9.52 3.76 -4.71
CA VAL A 31 9.56 4.86 -3.74
C VAL A 31 9.72 4.33 -2.32
N GLU A 32 8.83 3.45 -1.88
CA GLU A 32 8.94 2.82 -0.55
C GLU A 32 10.03 1.74 -0.50
N ARG A 33 10.49 1.28 -1.67
CA ARG A 33 11.54 0.25 -1.83
C ARG A 33 11.21 -1.04 -1.07
N LEU A 34 9.93 -1.40 -1.04
CA LEU A 34 9.49 -2.71 -0.55
C LEU A 34 10.02 -3.81 -1.48
N SER A 35 10.19 -5.01 -0.93
CA SER A 35 10.42 -6.21 -1.75
C SER A 35 9.17 -6.50 -2.58
N GLU A 36 9.34 -7.20 -3.70
CA GLU A 36 8.21 -7.67 -4.51
C GLU A 36 7.22 -8.49 -3.68
N GLU A 37 7.73 -9.36 -2.81
CA GLU A 37 6.94 -10.15 -1.88
C GLU A 37 6.08 -9.27 -0.95
N ALA A 38 6.68 -8.26 -0.31
CA ALA A 38 5.95 -7.38 0.60
C ALA A 38 4.92 -6.49 -0.13
N ALA A 39 5.26 -5.99 -1.32
CA ALA A 39 4.35 -5.19 -2.12
C ALA A 39 3.15 -6.02 -2.61
N GLN A 40 3.40 -7.25 -3.05
CA GLN A 40 2.35 -8.17 -3.47
C GLN A 40 1.46 -8.58 -2.29
N HIS A 41 2.06 -8.91 -1.14
CA HIS A 41 1.32 -9.20 0.09
C HIS A 41 0.40 -8.05 0.50
N LEU A 42 0.89 -6.80 0.42
CA LEU A 42 0.09 -5.61 0.72
C LEU A 42 -1.09 -5.42 -0.24
N LEU A 43 -0.92 -5.73 -1.53
CA LEU A 43 -2.00 -5.64 -2.52
C LEU A 43 -3.06 -6.72 -2.31
N GLU A 44 -2.66 -7.93 -1.91
CA GLU A 44 -3.55 -9.08 -1.74
C GLU A 44 -4.27 -9.05 -0.39
N HIS A 45 -3.58 -8.70 0.69
CA HIS A 45 -4.10 -8.73 2.05
C HIS A 45 -4.53 -7.36 2.57
N GLY A 46 -4.12 -6.26 1.91
CA GLY A 46 -4.43 -4.90 2.34
C GLY A 46 -3.57 -4.41 3.50
N GLU A 47 -2.64 -5.21 4.01
CA GLU A 47 -1.68 -4.82 5.04
C GLU A 47 -0.38 -5.63 4.96
N VAL A 48 0.71 -5.01 5.41
CA VAL A 48 2.01 -5.66 5.61
C VAL A 48 2.75 -5.00 6.76
N GLU A 49 3.44 -5.81 7.56
CA GLU A 49 4.15 -5.37 8.76
C GLU A 49 5.49 -6.14 8.90
N PRO A 50 6.33 -5.82 9.89
CA PRO A 50 7.49 -6.64 10.18
C PRO A 50 7.11 -8.11 10.44
N PRO A 51 7.81 -9.09 9.88
CA PRO A 51 9.14 -8.99 9.26
C PRO A 51 9.19 -8.73 7.75
N LEU A 52 8.05 -8.73 7.04
CA LEU A 52 8.04 -8.55 5.57
C LEU A 52 8.41 -7.12 5.16
N ALA A 53 8.04 -6.14 5.97
CA ALA A 53 8.36 -4.74 5.76
C ALA A 53 9.04 -4.14 7.01
N ARG A 54 9.82 -3.06 6.84
CA ARG A 54 10.48 -2.37 7.97
C ARG A 54 9.51 -1.62 8.88
N ARG A 55 8.31 -1.31 8.37
CA ARG A 55 7.25 -0.51 8.99
C ARG A 55 5.91 -1.12 8.61
N ALA A 56 4.86 -0.81 9.35
CA ALA A 56 3.51 -1.20 8.93
C ALA A 56 3.00 -0.34 7.76
N TYR A 57 2.39 -0.99 6.79
CA TYR A 57 1.68 -0.37 5.67
C TYR A 57 0.28 -0.96 5.58
N THR A 58 -0.69 -0.12 5.24
CA THR A 58 -2.06 -0.56 5.00
C THR A 58 -2.55 0.05 3.69
N LEU A 59 -3.24 -0.74 2.88
CA LEU A 59 -3.84 -0.34 1.63
C LEU A 59 -5.34 -0.64 1.68
N ARG A 60 -6.17 0.40 1.61
CA ARG A 60 -7.63 0.26 1.73
C ARG A 60 -8.35 0.91 0.55
N PRO A 61 -9.45 0.32 0.05
CA PRO A 61 -10.33 1.00 -0.88
C PRO A 61 -10.91 2.30 -0.26
N LEU A 62 -10.84 3.40 -1.01
CA LEU A 62 -11.51 4.65 -0.64
C LEU A 62 -13.02 4.46 -0.76
N GLY A 63 -13.73 4.45 0.37
CA GLY A 63 -15.19 4.31 0.42
C GLY A 63 -15.70 3.13 1.24
N THR A 64 -14.81 2.26 1.75
CA THR A 64 -15.17 1.35 2.85
C THR A 64 -15.00 2.09 4.17
N ALA A 65 -16.07 2.77 4.60
CA ALA A 65 -16.31 3.17 5.99
C ALA A 65 -17.16 2.09 6.67
#